data_AF-A0A7W0TH76-F1
#
_entry.id   AF-A0A7W0TH76-F1
#
_cell.length_a   1.000
_cell.length_b   1.000
_cell.length_c   1.000
_cell.angle_alpha   90.00
_cell.angle_beta   90.00
_cell.angle_gamma   90.00
#
_symmetry.space_group_name_H-M   'P 1'
#
loop_
_entity.id
_entity.type
_entity.pdbx_description
1 polymer ?
#
loop_
_entity_poly.entity_id
_entity_poly.type
_entity_poly.pdbx_seq_one_letter_code
_entity_poly.pdbx_strand_id
1 'polypeptide(L)'
;MGLILTLVALAMSASLAATARADVYVPADFVPSIWSDKADYAPGELVTLSGSQWGAGEFVHIRVNDDAGSTWSRDVDVTADGAGAISDSFNLPDWFVAEYSVTATGASGSVARTTFTDGNVRISAVNGPVSVKETLYNGQNCSGPIKSGYPKNEMTTASVGVGSSESLTLEAPASGPNGRVFAKWTQPPNGNLAFEPADGKSRIICVAGFGNGSRDLTAVYT
;
A
#
# COMPACT_ATOMS: atom_id res chain seq x y z
N MET A 1 -61.38 -52.00 -42.81
CA MET A 1 -61.61 -51.43 -41.46
C MET A 1 -60.38 -50.61 -41.11
N GLY A 2 -60.37 -49.33 -41.45
CA GLY A 2 -59.22 -48.46 -41.29
C GLY A 2 -59.64 -47.15 -40.65
N LEU A 3 -58.85 -46.68 -39.69
CA LEU A 3 -58.31 -45.32 -39.61
C LEU A 3 -57.49 -45.22 -38.31
N ILE A 4 -56.18 -45.01 -38.43
CA ILE A 4 -55.35 -44.42 -37.38
C ILE A 4 -55.06 -43.00 -37.87
N LEU A 5 -55.53 -41.98 -37.16
CA LEU A 5 -55.10 -40.60 -37.36
C LEU A 5 -54.66 -40.03 -36.02
N THR A 6 -53.34 -39.89 -35.87
CA THR A 6 -52.65 -39.22 -34.77
C THR A 6 -52.83 -37.70 -34.90
N LEU A 7 -53.37 -37.04 -33.88
CA LEU A 7 -53.30 -35.58 -33.74
C LEU A 7 -51.88 -35.18 -33.33
N VAL A 8 -51.22 -34.37 -34.16
CA VAL A 8 -49.98 -33.66 -33.83
C VAL A 8 -50.36 -32.35 -33.14
N ALA A 9 -49.96 -32.18 -31.88
CA ALA A 9 -50.09 -30.91 -31.16
C ALA A 9 -48.94 -29.97 -31.56
N LEU A 10 -49.28 -28.83 -32.15
CA LEU A 10 -48.33 -27.77 -32.48
C LEU A 10 -48.17 -26.86 -31.25
N ALA A 11 -47.04 -26.98 -30.53
CA ALA A 11 -46.69 -26.08 -29.44
C ALA A 11 -46.11 -24.78 -30.02
N MET A 12 -46.83 -23.65 -29.89
CA MET A 12 -46.27 -22.33 -30.14
C MET A 12 -45.33 -21.95 -28.99
N SER A 13 -44.03 -21.91 -29.26
CA SER A 13 -43.03 -21.32 -28.38
C SER A 13 -43.12 -19.80 -28.44
N ALA A 14 -43.64 -19.18 -27.39
CA ALA A 14 -43.54 -17.73 -27.19
C ALA A 14 -42.10 -17.39 -26.75
N SER A 15 -41.31 -16.85 -27.66
CA SER A 15 -39.99 -16.29 -27.37
C SER A 15 -40.14 -15.03 -26.50
N LEU A 16 -39.62 -15.08 -25.27
CA LEU A 16 -39.36 -13.89 -24.47
C LEU A 16 -38.26 -13.08 -25.17
N ALA A 17 -38.64 -12.05 -25.93
CA ALA A 17 -37.71 -11.00 -26.28
C ALA A 17 -37.41 -10.20 -25.01
N ALA A 18 -36.29 -10.50 -24.35
CA ALA A 18 -35.76 -9.64 -23.31
C ALA A 18 -35.36 -8.31 -23.97
N THR A 19 -36.16 -7.27 -23.76
CA THR A 19 -35.81 -5.91 -24.17
C THR A 19 -34.61 -5.49 -23.33
N ALA A 20 -33.40 -5.64 -23.87
CA ALA A 20 -32.23 -4.96 -23.31
C ALA A 20 -32.52 -3.46 -23.38
N ARG A 21 -32.74 -2.83 -22.21
CA ARG A 21 -32.76 -1.37 -22.14
C ARG A 21 -31.29 -0.95 -22.26
N ALA A 22 -30.95 -0.24 -23.33
CA ALA A 22 -29.69 0.49 -23.35
C ALA A 22 -29.72 1.43 -22.15
N ASP A 23 -28.75 1.27 -21.26
CA ASP A 23 -28.56 2.20 -20.16
C ASP A 23 -28.33 3.59 -20.76
N VAL A 24 -28.84 4.63 -20.10
CA VAL A 24 -28.62 6.00 -20.57
C VAL A 24 -27.14 6.26 -20.41
N TYR A 25 -26.42 6.58 -21.49
CA TYR A 25 -25.03 7.01 -21.40
C TYR A 25 -24.95 8.25 -20.49
N VAL A 26 -24.48 8.05 -19.26
CA VAL A 26 -24.14 9.14 -18.35
C VAL A 26 -22.64 9.38 -18.50
N PRO A 27 -22.22 10.54 -19.05
CA PRO A 27 -20.79 10.83 -19.24
C PRO A 27 -19.96 10.77 -17.95
N ALA A 28 -20.60 10.90 -16.78
CA ALA A 28 -19.97 10.78 -15.47
C ALA A 28 -19.54 9.35 -15.11
N ASP A 29 -20.05 8.32 -15.80
CA ASP A 29 -19.71 6.91 -15.56
C ASP A 29 -18.42 6.48 -16.30
N PHE A 30 -17.84 7.38 -17.10
CA PHE A 30 -16.62 7.17 -17.90
C PHE A 30 -15.53 8.19 -17.55
N VAL A 31 -15.37 8.50 -16.27
CA VAL A 31 -14.30 9.37 -15.79
C VAL A 31 -13.07 8.52 -15.51
N PRO A 32 -11.94 8.73 -16.21
CA PRO A 32 -10.74 7.93 -15.98
C PRO A 32 -10.33 7.91 -14.51
N SER A 33 -9.88 6.75 -14.07
CA SER A 33 -9.43 6.52 -12.70
C SER A 33 -8.03 5.92 -12.67
N ILE A 34 -7.33 6.17 -11.57
CA ILE A 34 -6.05 5.56 -11.24
C ILE A 34 -5.99 5.31 -9.73
N TRP A 35 -5.47 4.17 -9.31
CA TRP A 35 -5.26 3.81 -7.92
C TRP A 35 -4.03 2.91 -7.77
N SER A 36 -3.47 2.89 -6.58
CA SER A 36 -2.39 1.99 -6.18
C SER A 36 -2.96 0.75 -5.47
N ASP A 37 -2.25 -0.38 -5.49
CA ASP A 37 -2.70 -1.61 -4.81
C ASP A 37 -2.65 -1.51 -3.28
N LYS A 38 -1.83 -0.59 -2.75
CA LYS A 38 -1.77 -0.22 -1.32
C LYS A 38 -1.81 1.29 -1.16
N ALA A 39 -2.34 1.73 -0.02
CA ALA A 39 -2.26 3.12 0.41
C ALA A 39 -0.88 3.47 1.01
N ASP A 40 -0.13 2.46 1.48
CA ASP A 40 1.18 2.64 2.12
C ASP A 40 2.12 1.48 1.77
N TYR A 41 3.39 1.80 1.56
CA TYR A 41 4.44 0.87 1.15
C TYR A 41 5.66 0.95 2.08
N ALA A 42 6.48 -0.10 2.12
CA ALA A 42 7.83 -0.01 2.64
C ALA A 42 8.76 0.68 1.62
N PRO A 43 9.87 1.29 2.06
CA PRO A 43 10.91 1.76 1.14
C PRO A 43 11.45 0.59 0.33
N GLY A 44 11.70 0.82 -0.96
CA GLY A 44 12.08 -0.28 -1.87
C GLY A 44 10.94 -1.21 -2.28
N GLU A 45 9.74 -1.10 -1.69
CA GLU A 45 8.63 -2.00 -2.01
C GLU A 45 8.09 -1.72 -3.42
N LEU A 46 7.52 -2.77 -4.03
CA LEU A 46 6.88 -2.71 -5.34
C LEU A 46 5.48 -2.08 -5.21
N VAL A 47 5.28 -0.97 -5.92
CA VAL A 47 3.98 -0.34 -6.17
C VAL A 47 3.39 -0.90 -7.45
N THR A 48 2.10 -1.25 -7.43
CA THR A 48 1.31 -1.56 -8.63
C THR A 48 0.21 -0.51 -8.79
N LEU A 49 0.29 0.27 -9.87
CA LEU A 49 -0.77 1.18 -10.29
C LEU A 49 -1.73 0.47 -11.25
N SER A 50 -3.01 0.71 -11.08
CA SER A 50 -4.09 0.28 -11.97
C SER A 50 -4.97 1.46 -12.30
N GLY A 51 -5.53 1.47 -13.51
CA GLY A 51 -6.49 2.48 -13.93
C GLY A 51 -7.54 1.91 -14.87
N SER A 52 -8.66 2.61 -14.98
CA SER A 52 -9.79 2.19 -15.80
C SER A 52 -10.50 3.39 -16.42
N GLN A 53 -11.37 3.10 -17.40
CA GLN A 53 -12.19 4.08 -18.11
C GLN A 53 -11.39 5.07 -18.96
N TRP A 54 -10.16 4.70 -19.35
CA TRP A 54 -9.41 5.40 -20.39
C TRP A 54 -9.95 5.08 -21.78
N GLY A 55 -9.68 5.92 -22.76
CA GLY A 55 -10.02 5.61 -24.15
C GLY A 55 -9.30 4.34 -24.62
N ALA A 56 -9.97 3.46 -25.33
CA ALA A 56 -9.33 2.24 -25.83
C ALA A 56 -8.14 2.58 -26.76
N GLY A 57 -6.95 2.04 -26.46
CA GLY A 57 -5.71 2.37 -27.18
C GLY A 57 -5.14 3.77 -26.89
N GLU A 58 -5.70 4.49 -25.91
CA GLU A 58 -5.22 5.82 -25.52
C GLU A 58 -3.84 5.73 -24.85
N PHE A 59 -2.95 6.66 -25.22
CA PHE A 59 -1.72 6.88 -24.48
C PHE A 59 -2.00 7.67 -23.21
N VAL A 60 -1.53 7.15 -22.08
CA VAL A 60 -1.67 7.76 -20.76
C VAL A 60 -0.29 8.01 -20.18
N HIS A 61 0.01 9.28 -19.92
CA HIS A 61 1.22 9.71 -19.26
C HIS A 61 1.00 9.72 -17.75
N ILE A 62 1.75 8.89 -17.02
CA ILE A 62 1.69 8.77 -15.56
C ILE A 62 2.94 9.42 -14.97
N ARG A 63 2.72 10.41 -14.11
CA ARG A 63 3.76 11.01 -13.27
C ARG A 63 3.55 10.61 -11.82
N VAL A 64 4.62 10.15 -11.17
CA VAL A 64 4.68 9.91 -9.72
C VAL A 64 5.75 10.83 -9.13
N ASN A 65 5.43 11.56 -8.05
CA ASN A 65 6.31 12.56 -7.46
C ASN A 65 6.23 12.56 -5.93
N ASP A 66 7.34 12.78 -5.22
CA ASP A 66 7.32 13.02 -3.78
C ASP A 66 6.92 14.49 -3.48
N ASP A 67 5.76 14.69 -2.86
CA ASP A 67 5.19 16.04 -2.72
C ASP A 67 5.87 16.87 -1.62
N ALA A 68 6.56 16.23 -0.67
CA ALA A 68 7.22 16.91 0.45
C ALA A 68 8.51 17.65 0.05
N GLY A 69 9.07 17.38 -1.14
CA GLY A 69 10.33 18.01 -1.57
C GLY A 69 10.64 17.93 -3.06
N SER A 70 9.88 17.14 -3.85
CA SER A 70 10.17 16.86 -5.27
C SER A 70 11.62 16.40 -5.48
N THR A 71 12.15 15.64 -4.52
CA THR A 71 13.50 15.06 -4.55
C THR A 71 13.59 13.83 -5.44
N TRP A 72 12.45 13.29 -5.84
CA TRP A 72 12.30 12.13 -6.71
C TRP A 72 11.00 12.23 -7.51
N SER A 73 11.11 11.94 -8.81
CA SER A 73 9.93 11.73 -9.63
C SER A 73 10.22 10.70 -10.70
N ARG A 74 9.16 10.10 -11.21
CA ARG A 74 9.21 9.26 -12.41
C ARG A 74 8.03 9.58 -13.31
N ASP A 75 8.29 9.42 -14.59
CA ASP A 75 7.32 9.57 -15.65
C ASP A 75 7.34 8.28 -16.48
N VAL A 76 6.15 7.78 -16.84
CA VAL A 76 5.99 6.60 -17.69
C VAL A 76 4.77 6.78 -18.58
N ASP A 77 4.88 6.36 -19.83
CA ASP A 77 3.75 6.29 -20.76
C ASP A 77 3.26 4.85 -20.85
N VAL A 78 1.96 4.65 -20.69
CA VAL A 78 1.28 3.37 -20.88
C VAL A 78 0.17 3.51 -21.94
N THR A 79 -0.24 2.39 -22.51
CA THR A 79 -1.36 2.37 -23.47
C THR A 79 -2.53 1.63 -22.85
N ALA A 80 -3.70 2.26 -22.85
CA ALA A 80 -4.93 1.63 -22.40
C ALA A 80 -5.33 0.48 -23.32
N ASP A 81 -5.76 -0.63 -22.75
CA ASP A 81 -6.21 -1.79 -23.51
C ASP A 81 -7.58 -1.55 -24.17
N GLY A 82 -8.13 -2.57 -24.84
CA GLY A 82 -9.44 -2.48 -25.51
C GLY A 82 -10.63 -2.22 -24.57
N ALA A 83 -10.45 -2.44 -23.26
CA ALA A 83 -11.44 -2.15 -22.23
C ALA A 83 -11.15 -0.82 -21.49
N GLY A 84 -10.11 -0.09 -21.88
CA GLY A 84 -9.73 1.17 -21.25
C GLY A 84 -8.96 0.98 -19.93
N ALA A 85 -8.38 -0.20 -19.69
CA ALA A 85 -7.58 -0.47 -18.51
C ALA A 85 -6.10 -0.14 -18.75
N ILE A 86 -5.43 0.35 -17.71
CA ILE A 86 -3.97 0.58 -17.68
C ILE A 86 -3.35 -0.06 -16.44
N SER A 87 -2.07 -0.39 -16.52
CA SER A 87 -1.28 -0.84 -15.37
C SER A 87 0.19 -0.42 -15.51
N ASP A 88 0.82 -0.14 -14.38
CA ASP A 88 2.25 0.15 -14.26
C ASP A 88 2.77 -0.39 -12.92
N SER A 89 4.06 -0.75 -12.85
CA SER A 89 4.67 -1.23 -11.60
C SER A 89 6.11 -0.76 -11.46
N PHE A 90 6.49 -0.36 -10.25
CA PHE A 90 7.81 0.19 -9.96
C PHE A 90 8.17 0.02 -8.48
N ASN A 91 9.46 -0.09 -8.17
CA ASN A 91 9.93 -0.05 -6.79
C ASN A 91 10.12 1.38 -6.32
N LEU A 92 9.75 1.66 -5.07
CA LEU A 92 10.06 2.94 -4.44
C LEU A 92 11.56 3.06 -4.14
N PRO A 93 12.09 4.28 -4.06
CA PRO A 93 13.38 4.53 -3.44
C PRO A 93 13.44 3.96 -2.01
N ASP A 94 14.62 3.53 -1.57
CA ASP A 94 14.84 2.99 -0.22
C ASP A 94 15.54 3.99 0.73
N TRP A 95 15.89 5.17 0.23
CA TRP A 95 16.74 6.15 0.91
C TRP A 95 16.01 7.38 1.46
N PHE A 96 14.71 7.51 1.23
CA PHE A 96 13.86 8.57 1.81
C PHE A 96 12.44 8.08 2.06
N VAL A 97 11.61 8.95 2.65
CA VAL A 97 10.18 8.74 2.90
C VAL A 97 9.40 9.91 2.34
N ALA A 98 8.25 9.65 1.74
CA ALA A 98 7.37 10.64 1.21
C ALA A 98 5.90 10.23 1.19
N GLU A 99 5.06 11.24 1.04
CA GLU A 99 3.78 11.09 0.35
C GLU A 99 4.03 11.29 -1.14
N TYR A 100 3.49 10.38 -1.95
CA TYR A 100 3.62 10.39 -3.39
C TYR A 100 2.29 10.80 -4.02
N SER A 101 2.32 11.79 -4.91
CA SER A 101 1.22 12.07 -5.82
C SER A 101 1.39 11.31 -7.12
N VAL A 102 0.29 10.76 -7.61
CA VAL A 102 0.18 10.17 -8.95
C VAL A 102 -0.76 11.03 -9.77
N THR A 103 -0.31 11.48 -10.93
CA THR A 103 -1.15 12.14 -11.94
C THR A 103 -1.05 11.37 -13.25
N ALA A 104 -2.17 10.82 -13.70
CA ALA A 104 -2.31 10.21 -15.02
C ALA A 104 -3.03 11.17 -15.96
N THR A 105 -2.46 11.40 -17.15
CA THR A 105 -3.01 12.30 -18.17
C THR A 105 -3.13 11.55 -19.50
N GLY A 106 -4.35 11.39 -19.99
CA GLY A 106 -4.63 10.75 -21.27
C GLY A 106 -4.40 11.70 -22.44
N ALA A 107 -4.11 11.18 -23.62
CA ALA A 107 -3.98 11.96 -24.86
C ALA A 107 -5.24 12.77 -25.20
N SER A 108 -6.41 12.37 -24.69
CA SER A 108 -7.67 13.14 -24.74
C SER A 108 -7.67 14.42 -23.90
N GLY A 109 -6.68 14.59 -23.01
CA GLY A 109 -6.63 15.64 -22.00
C GLY A 109 -7.32 15.26 -20.68
N SER A 110 -7.87 14.04 -20.56
CA SER A 110 -8.47 13.55 -19.33
C SER A 110 -7.41 13.33 -18.25
N VAL A 111 -7.72 13.64 -16.99
CA VAL A 111 -6.78 13.54 -15.88
C VAL A 111 -7.38 12.76 -14.71
N ALA A 112 -6.63 11.79 -14.20
CA ALA A 112 -6.93 11.05 -12.98
C ALA A 112 -5.79 11.22 -11.97
N ARG A 113 -6.10 11.22 -10.68
CA ARG A 113 -5.11 11.38 -9.59
C ARG A 113 -5.35 10.40 -8.46
N THR A 114 -4.26 10.00 -7.81
CA THR A 114 -4.29 9.28 -6.53
C THR A 114 -3.07 9.65 -5.70
N THR A 115 -3.05 9.25 -4.44
CA THR A 115 -1.89 9.40 -3.56
C THR A 115 -1.64 8.10 -2.79
N PHE A 116 -0.39 7.87 -2.42
CA PHE A 116 0.02 6.81 -1.50
C PHE A 116 1.25 7.28 -0.71
N THR A 117 1.61 6.58 0.36
CA THR A 117 2.78 6.91 1.19
C THR A 117 3.79 5.77 1.22
N ASP A 118 4.99 6.05 1.73
CA ASP A 118 5.87 5.00 2.29
C ASP A 118 6.18 5.22 3.79
N GLY A 119 5.45 4.50 4.65
CA GLY A 119 5.48 4.67 6.09
C GLY A 119 6.59 3.88 6.78
N ASN A 120 7.55 4.57 7.41
CA ASN A 120 8.70 3.94 8.06
C ASN A 120 8.73 4.08 9.57
N VAL A 121 8.98 2.98 10.27
CA VAL A 121 9.58 3.02 11.60
C VAL A 121 11.09 3.13 11.44
N ARG A 122 11.67 4.25 11.87
CA ARG A 122 13.13 4.46 11.87
C ARG A 122 13.66 4.22 13.26
N ILE A 123 14.69 3.40 13.37
CA ILE A 123 15.20 2.96 14.66
C ILE A 123 16.61 3.50 14.81
N SER A 124 16.90 4.12 15.95
CA SER A 124 18.21 4.63 16.34
C SER A 124 18.58 4.14 17.74
N ALA A 125 19.85 4.24 18.11
CA ALA A 125 20.30 3.96 19.47
C ALA A 125 21.30 5.02 19.95
N VAL A 126 21.19 5.38 21.22
CA VAL A 126 22.13 6.34 21.83
C VAL A 126 23.46 5.63 22.09
N ASN A 127 24.57 6.33 21.82
CA ASN A 127 25.95 5.89 22.05
C ASN A 127 26.47 4.83 21.08
N GLY A 128 25.79 4.62 19.95
CA GLY A 128 26.25 3.74 18.87
C GLY A 128 25.14 2.80 18.41
N PRO A 129 25.30 2.18 17.23
CA PRO A 129 24.29 1.31 16.67
C PRO A 129 24.21 -0.02 17.43
N VAL A 130 23.03 -0.61 17.47
CA VAL A 130 22.78 -1.94 18.05
C VAL A 130 21.97 -2.79 17.06
N SER A 131 22.03 -4.11 17.22
CA SER A 131 21.20 -5.04 16.44
C SER A 131 19.84 -5.20 17.12
N VAL A 132 18.77 -4.67 16.54
CA VAL A 132 17.39 -4.81 17.02
C VAL A 132 16.70 -5.94 16.27
N LYS A 133 15.95 -6.76 17.00
CA LYS A 133 15.11 -7.79 16.39
C LYS A 133 13.75 -7.19 16.01
N GLU A 134 13.40 -7.32 14.76
CA GLU A 134 12.19 -6.79 14.14
C GLU A 134 11.24 -7.94 13.81
N THR A 135 9.97 -7.83 14.19
CA THR A 135 8.93 -8.79 13.81
C THR A 135 7.70 -8.04 13.31
N LEU A 136 7.43 -8.14 12.00
CA LEU A 136 6.31 -7.48 11.34
C LEU A 136 5.11 -8.42 11.24
N TYR A 137 3.93 -7.93 11.60
CA TYR A 137 2.67 -8.68 11.64
C TYR A 137 1.66 -8.13 10.63
N ASN A 138 0.88 -9.02 10.02
CA ASN A 138 -0.29 -8.67 9.20
C ASN A 138 -1.51 -8.37 10.10
N GLY A 139 -1.37 -7.42 11.02
CA GLY A 139 -2.40 -6.98 11.95
C GLY A 139 -1.86 -5.89 12.87
N GLN A 140 -2.73 -5.11 13.51
CA GLN A 140 -2.35 -3.86 14.19
C GLN A 140 -1.88 -4.01 15.66
N ASN A 141 -1.92 -5.23 16.21
CA ASN A 141 -1.76 -5.47 17.66
C ASN A 141 -0.56 -6.38 18.00
N CYS A 142 0.49 -6.37 17.18
CA CYS A 142 1.70 -7.19 17.32
C CYS A 142 1.44 -8.67 17.64
N SER A 143 0.44 -9.22 16.95
CA SER A 143 -0.06 -10.57 17.16
C SER A 143 -0.61 -11.12 15.86
N GLY A 144 -0.73 -12.45 15.80
CA GLY A 144 -1.23 -13.14 14.61
C GLY A 144 -0.13 -13.44 13.58
N PRO A 145 -0.48 -13.55 12.28
CA PRO A 145 0.44 -13.97 11.23
C PRO A 145 1.61 -13.00 11.05
N ILE A 146 2.83 -13.53 11.03
CA ILE A 146 4.08 -12.79 10.76
C ILE A 146 4.26 -12.67 9.24
N LYS A 147 4.69 -11.50 8.77
CA LYS A 147 4.97 -11.24 7.34
C LYS A 147 6.22 -12.01 6.90
N SER A 148 6.20 -12.54 5.69
CA SER A 148 7.35 -13.27 5.12
C SER A 148 8.63 -12.42 5.17
N GLY A 149 9.76 -13.05 5.50
CA GLY A 149 11.04 -12.35 5.71
C GLY A 149 11.27 -11.82 7.13
N TYR A 150 10.27 -11.93 8.02
CA TYR A 150 10.40 -11.64 9.45
C TYR A 150 10.27 -12.92 10.30
N PRO A 151 10.84 -12.96 11.52
CA PRO A 151 11.64 -11.91 12.13
C PRO A 151 13.04 -11.79 11.52
N LYS A 152 13.63 -10.59 11.62
CA LYS A 152 15.03 -10.34 11.23
C LYS A 152 15.75 -9.48 12.26
N ASN A 153 17.08 -9.47 12.20
CA ASN A 153 17.92 -8.63 13.04
C ASN A 153 18.57 -7.58 12.15
N GLU A 154 18.32 -6.31 12.45
CA GLU A 154 18.86 -5.19 11.70
C GLU A 154 19.59 -4.22 12.63
N MET A 155 20.58 -3.54 12.10
CA MET A 155 21.24 -2.46 12.82
C MET A 155 20.29 -1.26 12.94
N THR A 156 20.35 -0.51 14.04
CA THR A 156 19.58 0.73 14.27
C THR A 156 19.99 1.91 13.37
N THR A 157 20.31 1.63 12.12
CA THR A 157 20.37 2.59 11.02
C THR A 157 19.36 2.22 9.94
N ALA A 158 18.67 1.08 10.09
CA ALA A 158 17.65 0.61 9.19
C ALA A 158 16.28 1.24 9.49
N SER A 159 15.45 1.29 8.45
CA SER A 159 14.04 1.61 8.53
C SER A 159 13.21 0.38 8.18
N VAL A 160 12.07 0.24 8.84
CA VAL A 160 11.10 -0.83 8.58
C VAL A 160 9.82 -0.21 8.06
N GLY A 161 9.36 -0.63 6.89
CA GLY A 161 8.03 -0.25 6.40
C GLY A 161 6.95 -0.94 7.22
N VAL A 162 5.98 -0.17 7.73
CA VAL A 162 4.87 -0.69 8.54
C VAL A 162 3.56 -0.07 8.07
N GLY A 163 2.85 -0.81 7.22
CA GLY A 163 1.59 -0.36 6.64
C GLY A 163 0.51 -0.10 7.69
N SER A 164 -0.49 0.73 7.36
CA SER A 164 -1.59 1.13 8.27
C SER A 164 -2.35 -0.02 8.95
N SER A 165 -2.38 -1.19 8.32
CA SER A 165 -3.05 -2.41 8.82
C SER A 165 -2.09 -3.42 9.45
N GLU A 166 -0.81 -3.08 9.55
CA GLU A 166 0.27 -3.91 10.08
C GLU A 166 0.68 -3.43 11.49
N SER A 167 1.63 -4.14 12.10
CA SER A 167 2.30 -3.68 13.31
C SER A 167 3.67 -4.33 13.45
N LEU A 168 4.58 -3.62 14.11
CA LEU A 168 5.97 -4.01 14.25
C LEU A 168 6.31 -4.20 15.72
N THR A 169 6.78 -5.38 16.08
CA THR A 169 7.47 -5.60 17.34
C THR A 169 8.95 -5.31 17.17
N LEU A 170 9.49 -4.47 18.06
CA LEU A 170 10.91 -4.20 18.19
C LEU A 170 11.42 -4.75 19.51
N GLU A 171 12.45 -5.58 19.45
CA GLU A 171 13.18 -6.07 20.62
C GLU A 171 14.61 -5.53 20.60
N ALA A 172 14.89 -4.56 21.48
CA ALA A 172 16.24 -4.06 21.71
C ALA A 172 17.07 -5.07 22.52
N PRO A 173 18.38 -5.22 22.26
CA PRO A 173 19.25 -6.06 23.07
C PRO A 173 19.33 -5.54 24.51
N ALA A 174 19.57 -6.44 25.47
CA ALA A 174 19.70 -6.06 26.87
C ALA A 174 20.95 -5.20 27.13
N SER A 175 22.00 -5.43 26.36
CA SER A 175 23.26 -4.69 26.41
C SER A 175 23.48 -3.94 25.10
N GLY A 176 23.76 -2.65 25.23
CA GLY A 176 24.08 -1.76 24.12
C GLY A 176 25.58 -1.50 24.00
N PRO A 177 25.97 -0.43 23.30
CA PRO A 177 27.36 -0.07 23.08
C PRO A 177 28.09 0.15 24.41
N ASN A 178 29.33 -0.34 24.50
CA ASN A 178 30.17 -0.25 25.69
C ASN A 178 29.58 -0.93 26.94
N GLY A 179 28.71 -1.94 26.77
CA GLY A 179 28.16 -2.73 27.88
C GLY A 179 27.06 -2.04 28.68
N ARG A 180 26.55 -0.89 28.21
CA ARG A 180 25.43 -0.17 28.85
C ARG A 180 24.15 -0.98 28.80
N VAL A 181 23.27 -0.80 29.78
CA VAL A 181 22.02 -1.56 29.89
C VAL A 181 20.88 -0.80 29.23
N PHE A 182 19.99 -1.52 28.54
CA PHE A 182 18.80 -0.92 27.97
C PHE A 182 17.97 -0.22 29.06
N ALA A 183 17.63 1.05 28.83
CA ALA A 183 16.88 1.86 29.77
C ALA A 183 15.43 2.05 29.32
N LYS A 184 15.21 2.46 28.07
CA LYS A 184 13.89 2.72 27.50
C LYS A 184 13.94 2.96 25.99
N TRP A 185 12.78 2.86 25.37
CA TRP A 185 12.48 3.47 24.08
C TRP A 185 12.03 4.92 24.27
N THR A 186 12.41 5.80 23.35
CA THR A 186 11.90 7.17 23.26
C THR A 186 11.51 7.51 21.83
N GLN A 187 10.64 8.52 21.71
CA GLN A 187 10.24 9.15 20.46
C GLN A 187 10.56 10.65 20.53
N PRO A 188 10.57 11.39 19.39
CA PRO A 188 10.69 12.83 19.40
C PRO A 188 9.67 13.50 20.33
N PRO A 189 9.97 14.67 20.92
CA PRO A 189 9.08 15.35 21.88
C PRO A 189 7.67 15.65 21.37
N ASN A 190 7.49 15.73 20.06
CA ASN A 190 6.20 15.95 19.39
C ASN A 190 5.65 14.67 18.73
N GLY A 191 6.31 13.52 18.91
CA GLY A 191 5.86 12.24 18.41
C GLY A 191 4.64 11.77 19.20
N ASN A 192 3.53 11.55 18.50
CA ASN A 192 2.28 11.07 19.11
C ASN A 192 2.14 9.55 18.89
N LEU A 193 3.19 8.79 19.19
CA LEU A 193 3.22 7.34 18.98
C LEU A 193 2.95 6.66 20.32
N ALA A 194 1.92 5.81 20.36
CA ALA A 194 1.73 4.86 21.44
C ALA A 194 2.58 3.62 21.15
N PHE A 195 3.34 3.17 22.16
CA PHE A 195 4.00 1.87 22.18
C PHE A 195 3.30 0.98 23.19
N GLU A 196 3.31 -0.34 23.00
CA GLU A 196 2.95 -1.27 24.08
C GLU A 196 4.18 -2.08 24.52
N PRO A 197 4.60 -2.03 25.79
CA PRO A 197 3.97 -1.29 26.89
C PRO A 197 4.14 0.23 26.77
N ALA A 198 3.10 0.97 27.16
CA ALA A 198 3.01 2.43 27.07
C ALA A 198 4.12 3.20 27.80
N ASP A 199 4.80 2.58 28.77
CA ASP A 199 5.90 3.20 29.51
C ASP A 199 7.23 3.22 28.75
N GLY A 200 7.34 2.45 27.65
CA GLY A 200 8.55 2.32 26.83
C GLY A 200 9.74 1.68 27.55
N LYS A 201 9.58 1.14 28.76
CA LYS A 201 10.70 0.57 29.56
C LYS A 201 10.98 -0.89 29.24
N SER A 202 10.03 -1.59 28.63
CA SER A 202 10.29 -2.92 28.09
C SER A 202 11.27 -2.83 26.92
N ARG A 203 12.19 -3.80 26.86
CA ARG A 203 13.05 -4.00 25.67
C ARG A 203 12.23 -4.30 24.42
N ILE A 204 11.06 -4.91 24.62
CA ILE A 204 10.13 -5.31 23.58
C ILE A 204 8.98 -4.31 23.55
N ILE A 205 8.81 -3.61 22.44
CA ILE A 205 7.67 -2.72 22.20
C ILE A 205 6.89 -3.12 20.97
N CYS A 206 5.60 -2.84 20.98
CA CYS A 206 4.73 -2.90 19.82
C CYS A 206 4.52 -1.50 19.23
N VAL A 207 4.67 -1.37 17.91
CA VAL A 207 4.38 -0.17 17.13
C VAL A 207 3.25 -0.49 16.17
N ALA A 208 2.07 0.10 16.38
CA ALA A 208 0.98 -0.01 15.41
C ALA A 208 1.35 0.70 14.10
N GLY A 209 0.95 0.10 12.99
CA GLY A 209 1.06 0.70 11.67
C GLY A 209 0.29 1.99 11.53
N PHE A 210 0.66 2.78 10.52
CA PHE A 210 0.14 4.13 10.32
C PHE A 210 -0.09 4.40 8.84
N GLY A 211 -1.01 5.33 8.54
CA GLY A 211 -1.41 5.62 7.17
C GLY A 211 -0.56 6.68 6.47
N ASN A 212 0.35 7.35 7.18
CA ASN A 212 1.26 8.35 6.62
C ASN A 212 2.41 8.71 7.57
N GLY A 213 3.51 9.21 7.00
CA GLY A 213 4.62 9.82 7.73
C GLY A 213 5.72 8.84 8.17
N SER A 214 6.45 9.19 9.23
CA SER A 214 7.49 8.34 9.81
C SER A 214 7.40 8.32 11.32
N ARG A 215 7.83 7.20 11.90
CA ARG A 215 7.90 6.98 13.34
C ARG A 215 9.35 6.79 13.76
N ASP A 216 9.96 7.85 14.28
CA ASP A 216 11.33 7.80 14.78
C ASP A 216 11.38 7.27 16.22
N LEU A 217 12.13 6.20 16.42
CA LEU A 217 12.32 5.53 17.70
C LEU A 217 13.78 5.48 18.08
N THR A 218 14.06 5.66 19.37
CA THR A 218 15.41 5.65 19.90
C THR A 218 15.49 4.69 21.09
N ALA A 219 16.36 3.68 20.99
CA ALA A 219 16.75 2.84 22.10
C ALA A 219 17.80 3.57 22.95
N VAL A 220 17.47 3.82 24.22
CA VAL A 220 18.36 4.50 25.17
C VAL A 220 19.03 3.45 26.05
N TYR A 221 20.35 3.59 26.21
CA TYR A 221 21.17 2.75 27.08
C TYR A 221 21.92 3.61 28.10
N THR A 222 21.96 3.15 29.36
CA THR A 222 22.62 3.83 30.49
C THR A 222 23.67 2.96 31.14
#